data_AF-A0A2E4PMT8-F1
#
_entry.id   AF-A0A2E4PMT8-F1
#
_cell.length_a   1.000
_cell.length_b   1.000
_cell.length_c   1.000
_cell.angle_alpha   90.00
_cell.angle_beta   90.00
_cell.angle_gamma   90.00
#
_symmetry.space_group_name_H-M   'P 1'
#
loop_
_entity.id
_entity.type
_entity.pdbx_description
1 polymer ?
#
loop_
_entity_poly.entity_id
_entity_poly.type
_entity_poly.pdbx_seq_one_letter_code
_entity_poly.pdbx_strand_id
1 'polypeptide(L)'
;MTIFASCQTTTKQNNTEEKSDTIPKILPPPLGVDKSKTLEEEVLIDYISSAKIVKPNPENGQPFDKLDYDKVIAYDFAGSEEPYPAVIDRQGKFVPVVLGQQYLSQEQADKILSTLTSKSTYGEATAACFQPHFALVFYKDNKMINQINVCLDCNYLISEIEIPAETHKKVNAGTKEEYAITGFTDKGKKGIRDLCKELNFTYGQDEKKSK
;
A
#
# COMPACT_ATOMS: atom_id res chain seq x y z
N MET A 1 75.44 -13.62 -20.85
CA MET A 1 74.30 -14.44 -20.41
C MET A 1 73.40 -13.56 -19.55
N THR A 2 72.11 -13.33 -19.78
CA THR A 2 71.13 -13.83 -20.75
C THR A 2 69.88 -12.93 -20.60
N ILE A 3 69.43 -12.34 -21.71
CA ILE A 3 68.03 -12.08 -22.16
C ILE A 3 67.09 -11.15 -21.35
N PHE A 4 66.56 -10.18 -22.10
CA PHE A 4 65.41 -9.29 -21.88
C PHE A 4 64.07 -10.05 -21.71
N ALA A 5 63.12 -9.48 -20.96
CA ALA A 5 61.72 -9.48 -21.35
C ALA A 5 60.93 -8.39 -20.62
N SER A 6 60.62 -7.32 -21.37
CA SER A 6 59.52 -6.39 -21.12
C SER A 6 58.21 -7.09 -21.53
N CYS A 7 57.18 -7.01 -20.69
CA CYS A 7 55.82 -7.30 -21.14
C CYS A 7 54.83 -6.34 -20.49
N GLN A 8 54.28 -5.45 -21.31
CA GLN A 8 53.06 -4.71 -21.05
C GLN A 8 51.90 -5.70 -20.98
N THR A 9 50.97 -5.50 -20.04
CA THR A 9 49.68 -6.17 -20.06
C THR A 9 48.57 -5.13 -20.05
N THR A 10 47.89 -5.13 -21.19
CA THR A 10 46.68 -4.42 -21.56
C THR A 10 45.55 -4.72 -20.57
N THR A 11 45.00 -3.70 -19.92
CA THR A 11 43.74 -3.82 -19.19
C THR A 11 42.61 -3.98 -20.22
N LYS A 12 42.14 -5.22 -20.37
CA LYS A 12 40.97 -5.55 -21.18
C LYS A 12 39.74 -4.82 -20.64
N GLN A 13 39.11 -4.03 -21.49
CA GLN A 13 37.69 -3.73 -21.39
C GLN A 13 36.93 -5.05 -21.46
N ASN A 14 36.26 -5.42 -20.38
CA ASN A 14 35.19 -6.40 -20.44
C ASN A 14 33.87 -5.66 -20.32
N ASN A 15 33.23 -5.52 -21.49
CA ASN A 15 31.79 -5.37 -21.61
C ASN A 15 31.12 -6.40 -20.69
N THR A 16 30.32 -5.92 -19.74
CA THR A 16 29.26 -6.75 -19.16
C THR A 16 27.99 -6.32 -19.85
N GLU A 17 27.48 -7.26 -20.64
CA GLU A 17 26.27 -7.18 -21.45
C GLU A 17 25.07 -6.73 -20.60
N GLU A 18 24.36 -5.72 -21.10
CA GLU A 18 22.96 -5.51 -20.79
C GLU A 18 22.19 -6.78 -21.13
N LYS A 19 21.83 -7.56 -20.10
CA LYS A 19 20.69 -8.47 -20.23
C LYS A 19 19.43 -7.62 -20.23
N SER A 20 18.98 -7.33 -21.45
CA SER A 20 17.58 -7.04 -21.76
C SER A 20 16.75 -8.28 -21.40
N ASP A 21 16.25 -8.31 -20.17
CA ASP A 21 15.24 -9.29 -19.77
C ASP A 21 13.87 -8.78 -20.20
N THR A 22 13.34 -9.43 -21.23
CA THR A 22 11.95 -9.45 -21.66
C THR A 22 10.96 -9.60 -20.49
N ILE A 23 10.05 -8.63 -20.42
CA ILE A 23 8.76 -8.49 -19.70
C ILE A 23 8.21 -9.76 -18.99
N PRO A 24 7.80 -9.68 -17.70
CA PRO A 24 6.77 -10.57 -17.18
C PRO A 24 5.38 -10.06 -17.58
N LYS A 25 4.68 -10.89 -18.37
CA LYS A 25 3.23 -10.94 -18.53
C LYS A 25 2.53 -10.62 -17.20
N ILE A 26 1.36 -9.97 -17.30
CA ILE A 26 0.35 -9.89 -16.23
C ILE A 26 0.36 -11.24 -15.50
N LEU A 27 0.70 -11.22 -14.20
CA LEU A 27 0.76 -12.44 -13.41
C LEU A 27 -0.63 -13.09 -13.45
N PRO A 28 -0.72 -14.39 -13.76
CA PRO A 28 -2.00 -15.07 -13.74
C PRO A 28 -2.62 -14.95 -12.34
N PRO A 29 -3.96 -14.92 -12.23
CA PRO A 29 -4.63 -14.98 -10.94
C PRO A 29 -4.07 -16.16 -10.12
N PRO A 30 -3.70 -15.96 -8.84
CA PRO A 30 -3.17 -16.98 -7.96
C PRO A 30 -4.08 -18.20 -7.92
N LEU A 31 -3.46 -19.37 -7.80
CA LEU A 31 -4.16 -20.64 -7.63
C LEU A 31 -4.84 -20.65 -6.25
N GLY A 32 -6.14 -20.32 -6.20
CA GLY A 32 -6.90 -20.26 -4.96
C GLY A 32 -7.93 -19.14 -4.93
N VAL A 33 -7.76 -18.11 -5.77
CA VAL A 33 -8.69 -17.00 -5.88
C VAL A 33 -9.95 -17.45 -6.59
N ASP A 34 -11.06 -17.40 -5.86
CA ASP A 34 -12.39 -17.58 -6.43
C ASP A 34 -12.71 -16.40 -7.35
N LYS A 35 -12.46 -16.57 -8.65
CA LYS A 35 -12.71 -15.55 -9.68
C LYS A 35 -14.15 -15.06 -9.70
N SER A 36 -15.11 -15.86 -9.22
CA SER A 36 -16.51 -15.42 -9.12
C SER A 36 -16.72 -14.31 -8.09
N LYS A 37 -15.73 -14.08 -7.22
CA LYS A 37 -15.73 -13.07 -6.16
C LYS A 37 -14.82 -11.88 -6.44
N THR A 38 -14.07 -11.90 -7.53
CA THR A 38 -13.20 -10.78 -7.91
C THR A 38 -13.88 -9.87 -8.92
N LEU A 39 -13.60 -8.57 -8.84
CA LEU A 39 -14.06 -7.59 -9.81
C LEU A 39 -13.16 -7.61 -11.05
N GLU A 40 -13.79 -7.50 -12.22
CA GLU A 40 -13.09 -7.34 -13.50
C GLU A 40 -12.46 -5.94 -13.60
N GLU A 41 -11.31 -5.84 -14.26
CA GLU A 41 -10.56 -4.58 -14.38
C GLU A 41 -11.38 -3.45 -15.01
N GLU A 42 -12.21 -3.75 -16.01
CA GLU A 42 -13.12 -2.78 -16.64
C GLU A 42 -14.12 -2.18 -15.62
N VAL A 43 -14.68 -3.01 -14.74
CA VAL A 43 -15.60 -2.57 -13.67
C VAL A 43 -14.88 -1.67 -12.67
N LEU A 44 -13.61 -1.95 -12.38
CA LEU A 44 -12.78 -1.13 -11.49
C LEU A 44 -12.51 0.24 -12.12
N ILE A 45 -12.13 0.26 -13.40
CA ILE A 45 -11.81 1.50 -14.14
C ILE A 45 -13.06 2.38 -14.30
N ASP A 46 -14.18 1.81 -14.72
CA ASP A 46 -15.43 2.56 -14.92
C ASP A 46 -15.93 3.22 -13.64
N TYR A 47 -15.75 2.54 -12.50
CA TYR A 47 -16.16 3.05 -11.21
C TYR A 47 -15.41 4.31 -10.79
N ILE A 48 -14.12 4.42 -11.11
CA ILE A 48 -13.31 5.63 -10.84
C ILE A 48 -13.98 6.86 -11.48
N SER A 49 -14.46 6.71 -12.71
CA SER A 49 -15.10 7.81 -13.46
C SER A 49 -16.44 8.23 -12.85
N SER A 50 -17.13 7.33 -12.16
CA SER A 50 -18.41 7.59 -11.49
C SER A 50 -18.30 8.09 -10.05
N ALA A 51 -17.09 8.03 -9.48
CA ALA A 51 -16.90 8.29 -8.06
C ALA A 51 -17.12 9.76 -7.69
N LYS A 52 -17.71 9.97 -6.50
CA LYS A 52 -17.98 11.31 -5.98
C LYS A 52 -16.70 12.06 -5.72
N ILE A 53 -16.72 13.36 -6.01
CA ILE A 53 -15.60 14.25 -5.70
C ILE A 53 -15.51 14.46 -4.19
N VAL A 54 -14.30 14.32 -3.67
CA VAL A 54 -13.88 14.76 -2.33
C VAL A 54 -12.77 15.79 -2.48
N LYS A 55 -12.58 16.63 -1.47
CA LYS A 55 -11.55 17.67 -1.46
C LYS A 55 -10.51 17.37 -0.37
N PRO A 56 -9.24 17.74 -0.59
CA PRO A 56 -8.25 17.76 0.49
C PRO A 56 -8.74 18.66 1.63
N ASN A 57 -8.63 18.16 2.85
CA ASN A 57 -8.97 18.90 4.06
C ASN A 57 -7.68 19.20 4.84
N PRO A 58 -7.34 20.48 5.09
CA PRO A 58 -6.14 20.86 5.86
C PRO A 58 -6.08 20.24 7.27
N GLU A 59 -7.22 19.85 7.83
CA GLU A 59 -7.30 19.21 9.15
C GLU A 59 -6.91 17.73 9.14
N ASN A 60 -6.83 17.09 7.96
CA ASN A 60 -6.47 15.68 7.84
C ASN A 60 -4.98 15.40 8.13
N GLY A 61 -4.18 16.43 8.41
CA GLY A 61 -2.76 16.31 8.75
C GLY A 61 -1.88 15.89 7.58
N GLN A 62 -0.57 15.89 7.81
CA GLN A 62 0.40 15.55 6.76
C GLN A 62 0.44 14.03 6.50
N PRO A 63 0.48 13.61 5.22
CA PRO A 63 0.67 14.42 4.01
C PRO A 63 -0.64 14.84 3.30
N PHE A 64 -1.80 14.43 3.82
CA PHE A 64 -3.09 14.58 3.14
C PHE A 64 -3.65 16.00 3.15
N ASP A 65 -3.14 16.86 4.03
CA ASP A 65 -3.40 18.31 4.03
C ASP A 65 -2.98 19.01 2.73
N LYS A 66 -2.06 18.42 1.97
CA LYS A 66 -1.47 18.99 0.74
C LYS A 66 -1.56 18.10 -0.49
N LEU A 67 -1.98 16.84 -0.32
CA LEU A 67 -2.10 15.91 -1.45
C LEU A 67 -3.23 16.38 -2.37
N ASP A 68 -2.94 16.63 -3.66
CA ASP A 68 -3.93 17.10 -4.63
C ASP A 68 -4.74 15.96 -5.24
N TYR A 69 -5.67 15.41 -4.46
CA TYR A 69 -6.64 14.41 -4.92
C TYR A 69 -8.04 15.02 -5.14
N ASP A 70 -8.83 14.39 -5.99
CA ASP A 70 -10.27 14.69 -6.17
C ASP A 70 -11.17 13.51 -5.79
N LYS A 71 -10.61 12.32 -5.59
CA LYS A 71 -11.33 11.09 -5.20
C LYS A 71 -10.47 10.25 -4.27
N VAL A 72 -11.13 9.58 -3.32
CA VAL A 72 -10.55 8.52 -2.52
C VAL A 72 -11.45 7.30 -2.64
N ILE A 73 -10.89 6.18 -3.09
CA ILE A 73 -11.61 4.93 -3.26
C ILE A 73 -10.96 3.89 -2.35
N ALA A 74 -11.79 3.27 -1.52
CA ALA A 74 -11.42 2.16 -0.69
C ALA A 74 -11.62 0.84 -1.45
N TYR A 75 -10.69 -0.09 -1.28
CA TYR A 75 -10.75 -1.41 -1.90
C TYR A 75 -10.62 -2.52 -0.85
N ASP A 76 -11.41 -3.57 -1.04
CA ASP A 76 -11.27 -4.86 -0.37
C ASP A 76 -10.58 -5.81 -1.36
N PHE A 77 -9.55 -6.51 -0.92
CA PHE A 77 -8.79 -7.40 -1.81
C PHE A 77 -8.14 -8.56 -1.05
N ALA A 78 -7.87 -9.65 -1.75
CA ALA A 78 -7.21 -10.82 -1.16
C ALA A 78 -5.68 -10.73 -1.31
N GLY A 79 -5.02 -9.83 -0.55
CA GLY A 79 -3.56 -9.67 -0.59
C GLY A 79 -2.78 -10.77 0.15
N SER A 80 -3.47 -11.73 0.76
CA SER A 80 -2.88 -13.00 1.23
C SER A 80 -2.36 -13.87 0.11
N GLU A 81 -2.86 -13.66 -1.11
CA GLU A 81 -2.46 -14.37 -2.31
C GLU A 81 -1.19 -13.72 -2.87
N GLU A 82 -0.04 -14.39 -2.72
CA GLU A 82 1.20 -13.90 -3.31
C GLU A 82 1.04 -13.78 -4.84
N PRO A 83 1.60 -12.73 -5.48
CA PRO A 83 2.52 -11.72 -4.92
C PRO A 83 1.89 -10.31 -4.84
N TYR A 84 0.68 -10.14 -4.31
CA TYR A 84 -0.03 -8.85 -4.36
C TYR A 84 -0.05 -8.06 -3.04
N PRO A 85 1.01 -7.27 -2.74
CA PRO A 85 1.04 -6.40 -1.58
C PRO A 85 0.23 -5.10 -1.77
N ALA A 86 -0.36 -4.89 -2.94
CA ALA A 86 -1.06 -3.68 -3.32
C ALA A 86 -2.22 -3.96 -4.27
N VAL A 87 -3.24 -3.11 -4.26
CA VAL A 87 -4.42 -3.22 -5.14
C VAL A 87 -4.13 -2.79 -6.57
N ILE A 88 -3.18 -1.86 -6.77
CA ILE A 88 -2.66 -1.46 -8.06
C ILE A 88 -1.16 -1.76 -8.09
N ASP A 89 -0.70 -2.45 -9.12
CA ASP A 89 0.71 -2.82 -9.28
C ASP A 89 1.59 -1.64 -9.72
N ARG A 90 2.90 -1.87 -9.80
CA ARG A 90 3.88 -0.85 -10.20
C ARG A 90 3.72 -0.40 -11.66
N GLN A 91 2.96 -1.13 -12.46
CA GLN A 91 2.63 -0.81 -13.84
C GLN A 91 1.33 0.00 -13.94
N GLY A 92 0.66 0.28 -12.80
CA GLY A 92 -0.58 1.02 -12.74
C GLY A 92 -1.81 0.19 -13.09
N LYS A 93 -1.72 -1.15 -13.04
CA LYS A 93 -2.82 -2.06 -13.32
C LYS A 93 -3.43 -2.63 -12.04
N PHE A 94 -4.73 -2.89 -12.09
CA PHE A 94 -5.38 -3.59 -10.98
C PHE A 94 -4.90 -5.04 -10.89
N VAL A 95 -4.65 -5.50 -9.67
CA VAL A 95 -4.34 -6.91 -9.41
C VAL A 95 -5.60 -7.77 -9.53
N PRO A 96 -5.52 -9.05 -9.95
CA PRO A 96 -6.69 -9.89 -10.18
C PRO A 96 -7.27 -10.48 -8.87
N VAL A 97 -7.20 -9.75 -7.76
CA VAL A 97 -7.65 -10.18 -6.43
C VAL A 97 -8.49 -9.13 -5.70
N VAL A 98 -8.97 -8.11 -6.41
CA VAL A 98 -9.89 -7.09 -5.86
C VAL A 98 -11.27 -7.69 -5.69
N LEU A 99 -11.79 -7.67 -4.46
CA LEU A 99 -13.08 -8.26 -4.08
C LEU A 99 -14.20 -7.22 -4.06
N GLY A 100 -13.86 -5.97 -3.74
CA GLY A 100 -14.83 -4.89 -3.61
C GLY A 100 -14.17 -3.52 -3.73
N GLN A 101 -14.98 -2.52 -4.06
CA GLN A 101 -14.55 -1.12 -4.13
C GLN A 101 -15.68 -0.20 -3.69
N GLN A 102 -15.32 0.90 -3.04
CA GLN A 102 -16.28 1.93 -2.66
C GLN A 102 -15.61 3.30 -2.59
N TYR A 103 -16.15 4.29 -3.31
CA TYR A 103 -15.70 5.67 -3.16
C TYR A 103 -16.14 6.20 -1.80
N LEU A 104 -15.29 6.99 -1.15
CA LEU A 104 -15.58 7.56 0.15
C LEU A 104 -16.40 8.85 0.02
N SER A 105 -17.29 9.09 0.98
CA SER A 105 -17.81 10.44 1.21
C SER A 105 -16.71 11.35 1.79
N GLN A 106 -16.93 12.68 1.78
CA GLN A 106 -15.99 13.62 2.43
C GLN A 106 -15.80 13.28 3.91
N GLU A 107 -16.87 12.98 4.64
CA GLU A 107 -16.83 12.62 6.06
C GLU A 107 -16.01 11.34 6.29
N GLN A 108 -16.20 10.32 5.45
CA GLN A 108 -15.46 9.07 5.54
C GLN A 108 -13.97 9.28 5.26
N ALA A 109 -13.65 10.04 4.21
CA ALA A 109 -12.28 10.40 3.86
C ALA A 109 -11.62 11.17 5.01
N ASP A 110 -12.24 12.21 5.53
CA ASP A 110 -11.65 13.03 6.61
C ASP A 110 -11.43 12.21 7.88
N LYS A 111 -12.39 11.35 8.25
CA LYS A 111 -12.29 10.47 9.41
C LYS A 111 -11.12 9.48 9.30
N ILE A 112 -10.97 8.80 8.17
CA ILE A 112 -9.89 7.80 8.02
C ILE A 112 -8.54 8.47 7.86
N LEU A 113 -8.43 9.57 7.11
CA LEU A 113 -7.17 10.27 6.90
C LEU A 113 -6.68 10.91 8.21
N SER A 114 -7.57 11.53 8.98
CA SER A 114 -7.25 12.03 10.34
C SER A 114 -6.84 10.90 11.29
N THR A 115 -7.42 9.71 11.15
CA THR A 115 -6.98 8.52 11.89
C THR A 115 -5.55 8.18 11.50
N LEU A 116 -5.25 8.04 10.21
CA LEU A 116 -3.92 7.64 9.72
C LEU A 116 -2.83 8.70 9.99
N THR A 117 -3.17 9.98 10.16
CA THR A 117 -2.16 11.02 10.49
C THR A 117 -2.05 11.30 11.98
N SER A 118 -2.84 10.63 12.82
CA SER A 118 -2.73 10.76 14.27
C SER A 118 -1.57 9.92 14.80
N LYS A 119 -0.67 10.54 15.58
CA LYS A 119 0.37 9.79 16.31
C LYS A 119 -0.22 8.68 17.20
N SER A 120 -1.40 8.91 17.77
CA SER A 120 -2.08 7.93 18.63
C SER A 120 -2.53 6.65 17.91
N THR A 121 -2.46 6.62 16.59
CA THR A 121 -2.76 5.45 15.75
C THR A 121 -1.62 4.43 15.75
N TYR A 122 -0.40 4.85 16.08
CA TYR A 122 0.81 4.03 15.94
C TYR A 122 1.54 3.81 17.26
N GLY A 123 2.49 2.89 17.24
CA GLY A 123 3.40 2.66 18.35
C GLY A 123 3.38 1.24 18.92
N GLU A 124 2.85 0.27 18.18
CA GLU A 124 2.81 -1.15 18.56
C GLU A 124 3.64 -2.05 17.63
N ALA A 125 3.96 -3.26 18.09
CA ALA A 125 4.74 -4.23 17.32
C ALA A 125 4.00 -4.68 16.03
N THR A 126 4.76 -5.03 15.01
CA THR A 126 4.27 -5.57 13.73
C THR A 126 4.67 -7.03 13.57
N ALA A 127 3.96 -7.76 12.72
CA ALA A 127 4.43 -9.04 12.21
C ALA A 127 5.48 -8.82 11.10
N ALA A 128 6.18 -9.89 10.73
CA ALA A 128 7.14 -9.86 9.62
C ALA A 128 6.50 -10.03 8.23
N CYS A 129 5.25 -10.51 8.18
CA CYS A 129 4.51 -10.73 6.93
C CYS A 129 3.77 -9.46 6.48
N PHE A 130 3.31 -9.45 5.22
CA PHE A 130 2.37 -8.44 4.72
C PHE A 130 1.32 -9.07 3.82
N GLN A 131 0.10 -9.22 4.33
CA GLN A 131 -1.04 -9.83 3.64
C GLN A 131 -2.24 -8.88 3.73
N PRO A 132 -2.20 -7.76 2.98
CA PRO A 132 -3.19 -6.70 3.13
C PRO A 132 -4.57 -7.11 2.61
N HIS A 133 -5.61 -6.62 3.28
CA HIS A 133 -7.00 -6.82 2.86
C HIS A 133 -7.79 -5.52 2.70
N PHE A 134 -7.11 -4.38 2.84
CA PHE A 134 -7.74 -3.07 2.71
C PHE A 134 -6.76 -2.11 2.04
N ALA A 135 -7.25 -1.33 1.08
CA ALA A 135 -6.48 -0.26 0.47
C ALA A 135 -7.29 1.03 0.37
N LEU A 136 -6.60 2.17 0.44
CA LEU A 136 -7.09 3.48 0.05
C LEU A 136 -6.28 3.94 -1.16
N VAL A 137 -6.96 4.25 -2.26
CA VAL A 137 -6.32 4.79 -3.46
C VAL A 137 -6.82 6.19 -3.71
N PHE A 138 -5.88 7.10 -3.94
CA PHE A 138 -6.12 8.51 -4.20
C PHE A 138 -6.04 8.75 -5.70
N TYR A 139 -7.02 9.45 -6.23
CA TYR A 139 -7.06 9.81 -7.64
C TYR A 139 -7.15 11.32 -7.82
N LYS A 140 -6.63 11.77 -8.97
CA LYS A 140 -6.80 13.12 -9.51
C LYS A 140 -7.16 12.98 -10.99
N ASP A 141 -8.27 13.56 -11.42
CA ASP A 141 -8.71 13.50 -12.82
C ASP A 141 -8.73 12.06 -13.36
N ASN A 142 -9.20 11.13 -12.54
CA ASN A 142 -9.28 9.67 -12.79
C ASN A 142 -7.93 8.95 -12.92
N LYS A 143 -6.82 9.60 -12.57
CA LYS A 143 -5.50 8.98 -12.50
C LYS A 143 -5.11 8.73 -11.06
N MET A 144 -4.63 7.53 -10.74
CA MET A 144 -4.08 7.24 -9.44
C MET A 144 -2.85 8.14 -9.20
N ILE A 145 -2.79 8.74 -8.02
CA ILE A 145 -1.63 9.55 -7.58
C ILE A 145 -0.95 8.97 -6.33
N ASN A 146 -1.66 8.11 -5.59
CA ASN A 146 -1.13 7.43 -4.41
C ASN A 146 -1.99 6.25 -3.99
N GLN A 147 -1.41 5.33 -3.21
CA GLN A 147 -2.15 4.29 -2.51
C GLN A 147 -1.54 3.95 -1.15
N ILE A 148 -2.41 3.49 -0.25
CA ILE A 148 -2.09 2.97 1.07
C ILE A 148 -2.69 1.58 1.16
N ASN A 149 -1.88 0.58 1.48
CA ASN A 149 -2.30 -0.80 1.65
C ASN A 149 -2.15 -1.18 3.12
N VAL A 150 -3.15 -1.81 3.70
CA VAL A 150 -3.26 -2.05 5.15
C VAL A 150 -3.42 -3.53 5.42
N CYS A 151 -2.55 -4.06 6.28
CA CYS A 151 -2.69 -5.40 6.86
C CYS A 151 -2.93 -5.26 8.37
N LEU A 152 -4.17 -5.46 8.83
CA LEU A 152 -4.49 -5.43 10.26
C LEU A 152 -3.96 -6.66 11.01
N ASP A 153 -3.78 -7.79 10.34
CA ASP A 153 -3.22 -9.02 10.93
C ASP A 153 -1.72 -8.89 11.13
N CYS A 154 -1.04 -8.22 10.20
CA CYS A 154 0.36 -7.87 10.28
C CYS A 154 0.61 -6.64 11.15
N ASN A 155 -0.46 -5.91 11.46
CA ASN A 155 -0.50 -4.70 12.26
C ASN A 155 0.22 -3.48 11.67
N TYR A 156 0.27 -3.29 10.36
CA TYR A 156 0.84 -2.07 9.75
C TYR A 156 0.29 -1.79 8.35
N LEU A 157 0.73 -0.67 7.77
CA LEU A 157 0.43 -0.28 6.40
C LEU A 157 1.70 -0.07 5.58
N ILE A 158 1.55 -0.12 4.26
CA ILE A 158 2.54 0.37 3.30
C ILE A 158 1.88 1.49 2.51
N SER A 159 2.52 2.66 2.50
CA SER A 159 2.04 3.85 1.80
C SER A 159 3.05 4.29 0.74
N GLU A 160 2.56 4.73 -0.42
CA GLU A 160 3.40 5.33 -1.46
C GLU A 160 3.82 6.78 -1.13
N ILE A 161 3.19 7.38 -0.11
CA ILE A 161 3.60 8.66 0.46
C ILE A 161 3.95 8.51 1.94
N GLU A 162 4.99 9.22 2.39
CA GLU A 162 5.36 9.19 3.80
C GLU A 162 4.24 9.78 4.68
N ILE A 163 3.84 9.02 5.70
CA ILE A 163 2.95 9.50 6.76
C ILE A 163 3.79 9.70 8.04
N PRO A 164 4.17 10.94 8.40
CA PRO A 164 5.09 11.19 9.52
C PRO A 164 4.62 10.64 10.87
N ALA A 165 3.31 10.42 11.03
CA ALA A 165 2.76 9.82 12.24
C ALA A 165 3.20 8.36 12.44
N GLU A 166 3.50 7.60 11.38
CA GLU A 166 3.93 6.20 11.47
C GLU A 166 5.22 6.05 12.27
N THR A 167 6.17 6.97 12.09
CA THR A 167 7.52 6.88 12.66
C THR A 167 7.72 7.71 13.92
N HIS A 168 6.63 8.25 14.49
CA HIS A 168 6.72 9.18 15.62
C HIS A 168 7.28 8.51 16.91
N LYS A 169 6.98 7.23 17.13
CA LYS A 169 7.44 6.47 18.30
C LYS A 169 8.70 5.70 17.92
N LYS A 170 9.79 5.99 18.63
CA LYS A 170 11.10 5.39 18.39
C LYS A 170 11.59 4.64 19.61
N VAL A 171 12.23 3.51 19.39
CA VAL A 171 12.98 2.75 20.41
C VAL A 171 14.45 3.16 20.30
N ASN A 172 15.14 3.20 21.44
CA ASN A 172 16.56 3.55 21.52
C ASN A 172 16.91 4.87 20.81
N ALA A 173 16.04 5.87 20.93
CA ALA A 173 16.22 7.16 20.25
C ALA A 173 17.57 7.81 20.59
N GLY A 174 18.29 8.28 19.57
CA GLY A 174 19.63 8.86 19.70
C GLY A 174 20.78 7.84 19.74
N THR A 175 20.51 6.56 19.45
CA THR A 175 21.53 5.51 19.41
C THR A 175 21.67 4.88 18.02
N LYS A 176 22.71 4.07 17.81
CA LYS A 176 22.89 3.26 16.59
C LYS A 176 21.80 2.19 16.39
N GLU A 177 21.01 1.91 17.42
CA GLU A 177 19.95 0.89 17.44
C GLU A 177 18.56 1.55 17.39
N GLU A 178 18.48 2.81 16.96
CA GLU A 178 17.21 3.53 16.81
C GLU A 178 16.36 2.91 15.69
N TYR A 179 15.11 2.58 16.00
CA TYR A 179 14.12 2.19 15.00
C TYR A 179 12.71 2.68 15.40
N ALA A 180 11.85 2.87 14.41
CA ALA A 180 10.47 3.26 14.61
C ALA A 180 9.59 2.04 14.90
N ILE A 181 8.64 2.19 15.83
CA ILE A 181 7.56 1.21 16.03
C ILE A 181 6.34 1.72 15.29
N THR A 182 6.12 1.19 14.09
CA THR A 182 5.11 1.67 13.14
C THR A 182 3.77 0.95 13.22
N GLY A 183 3.63 -0.06 14.09
CA GLY A 183 2.40 -0.84 14.12
C GLY A 183 1.23 -0.13 14.79
N PHE A 184 0.01 -0.53 14.42
CA PHE A 184 -1.20 0.15 14.90
C PHE A 184 -1.51 -0.15 16.37
N THR A 185 -1.95 0.87 17.09
CA THR A 185 -2.63 0.74 18.38
C THR A 185 -4.05 0.21 18.20
N ASP A 186 -4.70 -0.20 19.29
CA ASP A 186 -6.11 -0.59 19.26
C ASP A 186 -7.02 0.53 18.72
N LYS A 187 -6.68 1.80 19.03
CA LYS A 187 -7.39 2.96 18.48
C LYS A 187 -7.22 3.05 16.96
N GLY A 188 -6.00 2.85 16.46
CA GLY A 188 -5.70 2.83 15.03
C GLY A 188 -6.47 1.72 14.30
N LYS A 189 -6.39 0.49 14.81
CA LYS A 189 -7.13 -0.66 14.28
C LYS A 189 -8.63 -0.39 14.27
N LYS A 190 -9.17 0.16 15.36
CA LYS A 190 -10.60 0.48 15.47
C LYS A 190 -11.04 1.46 14.39
N GLY A 191 -10.29 2.55 14.16
CA GLY A 191 -10.65 3.54 13.14
C GLY A 191 -10.71 2.94 11.72
N ILE A 192 -9.78 2.04 11.40
CA ILE A 192 -9.79 1.30 10.13
C ILE A 192 -10.97 0.32 10.06
N ARG A 193 -11.21 -0.47 11.12
CA ARG A 193 -12.32 -1.43 11.17
C ARG A 193 -13.69 -0.75 11.10
N ASP A 194 -13.84 0.40 11.74
CA ASP A 194 -15.08 1.19 11.68
C ASP A 194 -15.39 1.58 10.23
N LEU A 195 -14.41 2.09 9.47
CA LEU A 195 -14.60 2.37 8.05
C LEU A 195 -14.93 1.09 7.28
N CYS A 196 -14.15 0.02 7.43
CA CYS A 196 -14.43 -1.24 6.73
C CYS A 196 -15.84 -1.78 7.04
N LYS A 197 -16.37 -1.55 8.24
CA LYS A 197 -17.73 -1.92 8.63
C LYS A 197 -18.78 -1.07 7.90
N GLU A 198 -18.56 0.23 7.79
CA GLU A 198 -19.42 1.13 7.01
C GLU A 198 -19.46 0.75 5.52
N LEU A 199 -18.35 0.23 4.98
CA LEU A 199 -18.22 -0.21 3.58
C LEU A 199 -18.58 -1.68 3.36
N ASN A 200 -18.94 -2.42 4.41
CA ASN A 200 -19.19 -3.87 4.36
C ASN A 200 -17.99 -4.70 3.82
N PHE A 201 -16.76 -4.29 4.13
CA PHE A 201 -15.53 -4.98 3.76
C PHE A 201 -15.09 -6.02 4.79
N THR A 202 -14.21 -6.94 4.38
CA THR A 202 -13.70 -8.08 5.18
C THR A 202 -13.35 -7.70 6.62
N TYR A 203 -12.45 -6.73 6.83
CA TYR A 203 -12.03 -6.31 8.17
C TYR A 203 -13.13 -5.72 9.06
N GLY A 204 -14.25 -5.29 8.48
CA GLY A 204 -15.43 -4.83 9.21
C GLY A 204 -16.34 -5.96 9.69
N GLN A 205 -16.19 -7.17 9.15
CA GLN A 205 -17.02 -8.34 9.46
C GLN A 205 -16.39 -9.30 10.47
N ASP A 206 -15.07 -9.23 10.66
CA ASP A 206 -14.30 -10.19 11.46
C ASP A 206 -14.55 -10.12 12.97
N GLU A 207 -15.19 -9.07 13.49
CA GLU A 207 -15.54 -8.96 14.93
C GLU A 207 -16.48 -10.07 15.43
N LYS A 208 -17.06 -10.87 14.54
CA LYS A 208 -17.94 -12.00 14.90
C LYS A 208 -17.22 -13.30 15.25
N LYS A 209 -15.89 -13.40 15.09
CA LYS A 209 -15.15 -14.68 15.24
C LYS A 209 -14.30 -14.82 16.51
N SER A 210 -14.27 -13.82 17.39
CA SER A 210 -13.63 -13.93 18.70
C SER A 210 -14.67 -13.90 19.82
N LYS A 211 -15.35 -15.04 20.01
CA LYS A 211 -15.98 -15.44 21.26
C LYS A 211 -15.72 -16.92 21.50
#